data_AF-A0A1E5GH21-F1
#
_entry.id   AF-A0A1E5GH21-F1
#
_cell.length_a   1.000
_cell.length_b   1.000
_cell.length_c   1.000
_cell.angle_alpha   90.00
_cell.angle_beta   90.00
_cell.angle_gamma   90.00
#
_symmetry.space_group_name_H-M   'P 1'
#
loop_
_entity.id
_entity.type
_entity.pdbx_description
1 polymer ?
#
loop_
_entity_poly.entity_id
_entity_poly.type
_entity_poly.pdbx_seq_one_letter_code
_entity_poly.pdbx_strand_id
1 'polypeptide(L)'
;MENNKIKSILCGLSEQERVKIEDFLLSEIDDENLQETIDFINSDNETKIKEYKDILYEGDQYEGVFLEGNQYLLSNTESKVLIIDVLSEEHGVDKSNTRVQLNRENFIDLIKNRKEVIDCIRNMHQQK
;
A
#
# COMPACT_ATOMS: atom_id res chain seq x y z
N MET A 1 -5.35 -12.88 -18.81
CA MET A 1 -6.47 -12.02 -18.36
C MET A 1 -6.05 -11.12 -17.20
N GLU A 2 -5.22 -11.60 -16.25
CA GLU A 2 -4.69 -10.80 -15.13
C GLU A 2 -3.94 -9.52 -15.54
N ASN A 3 -3.12 -9.59 -16.59
CA ASN A 3 -2.36 -8.45 -17.10
C ASN A 3 -3.24 -7.24 -17.50
N ASN A 4 -4.46 -7.48 -18.02
CA ASN A 4 -5.41 -6.40 -18.33
C ASN A 4 -6.02 -5.76 -17.07
N LYS A 5 -6.21 -6.54 -15.99
CA LYS A 5 -6.77 -6.04 -14.72
C LYS A 5 -5.75 -5.14 -14.02
N ILE A 6 -4.51 -5.60 -13.86
CA ILE A 6 -3.42 -4.82 -13.25
C ILE A 6 -3.21 -3.51 -14.01
N LYS A 7 -3.11 -3.59 -15.34
CA LYS A 7 -2.96 -2.40 -16.18
C LYS A 7 -4.13 -1.43 -16.02
N SER A 8 -5.37 -1.93 -15.95
CA SER A 8 -6.55 -1.09 -15.71
C SER A 8 -6.51 -0.39 -14.36
N ILE A 9 -6.08 -1.07 -13.29
CA ILE A 9 -5.91 -0.48 -11.96
C ILE A 9 -4.87 0.64 -12.03
N LEU A 10 -3.69 0.34 -12.58
CA LEU A 10 -2.57 1.28 -12.67
C LEU A 10 -2.86 2.49 -13.55
N CYS A 11 -3.65 2.33 -14.63
CA CYS A 11 -4.10 3.45 -15.47
C CYS A 11 -5.07 4.39 -14.73
N GLY A 12 -5.76 3.90 -13.69
CA GLY A 12 -6.62 4.71 -12.83
C GLY A 12 -5.86 5.55 -11.80
N LEU A 13 -4.55 5.29 -11.61
CA LEU A 13 -3.69 6.03 -10.70
C LEU A 13 -2.96 7.17 -11.43
N SER A 14 -2.65 8.23 -10.70
CA SER A 14 -1.69 9.25 -11.14
C SER A 14 -0.28 8.68 -11.22
N GLU A 15 0.62 9.40 -11.88
CA GLU A 15 2.03 9.01 -11.95
C GLU A 15 2.69 8.97 -10.57
N GLN A 16 2.41 9.95 -9.72
CA GLN A 16 2.94 9.99 -8.36
C GLN A 16 2.44 8.81 -7.52
N GLU A 17 1.15 8.46 -7.61
CA GLU A 17 0.60 7.30 -6.92
C GLU A 17 1.22 5.99 -7.42
N ARG A 18 1.48 5.85 -8.73
CA ARG A 18 2.20 4.68 -9.27
C ARG A 18 3.61 4.56 -8.70
N VAL A 19 4.34 5.67 -8.60
CA VAL A 19 5.67 5.69 -7.98
C VAL A 19 5.61 5.23 -6.52
N LYS A 20 4.62 5.70 -5.75
CA LYS A 20 4.45 5.28 -4.35
C LYS A 20 4.04 3.82 -4.21
N ILE A 21 3.21 3.30 -5.12
CA ILE A 21 2.89 1.86 -5.15
C ILE A 21 4.14 1.04 -5.49
N GLU A 22 4.94 1.44 -6.48
CA GLU A 22 6.19 0.73 -6.81
C GLU A 22 7.13 0.69 -5.61
N ASP A 23 7.34 1.82 -4.96
CA ASP A 23 8.22 1.94 -3.79
C ASP A 23 7.73 1.08 -2.61
N PHE A 24 6.44 1.20 -2.26
CA PHE A 24 5.81 0.36 -1.23
C PHE A 24 5.96 -1.14 -1.52
N LEU A 25 5.73 -1.58 -2.76
CA LEU A 25 5.86 -3.00 -3.13
C LEU A 25 7.31 -3.50 -3.07
N LEU A 26 8.29 -2.61 -3.21
CA LEU A 26 9.71 -2.94 -3.12
C LEU A 26 10.21 -2.94 -1.67
N SER A 27 9.71 -2.04 -0.83
CA SER A 27 10.21 -1.85 0.54
C SER A 27 9.45 -2.66 1.59
N GLU A 28 8.15 -2.85 1.41
CA GLU A 28 7.28 -3.42 2.46
C GLU A 28 6.73 -4.81 2.13
N ILE A 29 6.74 -5.27 0.87
CA ILE A 29 6.09 -6.54 0.50
C ILE A 29 7.09 -7.56 -0.03
N ASP A 30 7.19 -8.68 0.68
CA ASP A 30 7.94 -9.86 0.28
C ASP A 30 7.10 -11.15 0.39
N ASP A 31 7.73 -12.30 0.16
CA ASP A 31 7.03 -13.58 0.18
C ASP A 31 6.69 -14.04 1.61
N GLU A 32 7.36 -13.49 2.63
CA GLU A 32 7.19 -13.85 4.04
C GLU A 32 6.02 -13.08 4.69
N ASN A 33 5.85 -11.79 4.33
CA ASN A 33 4.83 -10.94 4.93
C ASN A 33 3.55 -10.72 4.08
N LEU A 34 3.52 -11.23 2.84
CA LEU A 34 2.39 -11.03 1.92
C LEU A 34 1.06 -11.49 2.53
N GLN A 35 1.04 -12.70 3.11
CA GLN A 35 -0.19 -13.25 3.67
C GLN A 35 -0.63 -12.49 4.91
N GLU A 36 0.31 -12.13 5.78
CA GLU A 36 0.04 -11.32 6.98
C GLU A 36 -0.57 -9.96 6.62
N THR A 37 -0.02 -9.29 5.60
CA THR A 37 -0.56 -8.03 5.08
C THR A 37 -1.99 -8.19 4.55
N ILE A 38 -2.26 -9.28 3.80
CA ILE A 38 -3.62 -9.57 3.30
C ILE A 38 -4.58 -9.82 4.46
N ASP A 39 -4.17 -10.59 5.46
CA ASP A 39 -5.01 -10.95 6.60
C ASP A 39 -5.29 -9.72 7.48
N PHE A 40 -4.30 -8.84 7.67
CA PHE A 40 -4.48 -7.55 8.34
C PHE A 40 -5.54 -6.71 7.64
N ILE A 41 -5.45 -6.57 6.31
CA ILE A 41 -6.37 -5.75 5.52
C ILE A 41 -7.81 -6.32 5.51
N ASN A 42 -7.95 -7.62 5.66
CA ASN A 42 -9.26 -8.28 5.74
C ASN A 42 -9.85 -8.33 7.16
N SER A 43 -9.07 -7.96 8.17
CA SER A 43 -9.47 -7.98 9.58
C SER A 43 -10.20 -6.70 9.99
N ASP A 44 -11.11 -6.83 10.95
CA ASP A 44 -11.70 -5.69 11.66
C ASP A 44 -10.70 -5.10 12.68
N ASN A 45 -11.03 -3.94 13.25
CA ASN A 45 -10.14 -3.25 14.19
C ASN A 45 -9.89 -4.02 15.49
N GLU A 46 -10.89 -4.75 16.00
CA GLU A 46 -10.74 -5.55 17.22
C GLU A 46 -9.73 -6.67 17.01
N THR A 47 -9.84 -7.37 15.88
CA THR A 47 -8.91 -8.42 15.46
C THR A 47 -7.52 -7.86 15.22
N LYS A 48 -7.40 -6.72 14.54
CA LYS A 48 -6.11 -6.06 14.31
C LYS A 48 -5.35 -5.76 15.61
N ILE A 49 -6.03 -5.13 16.56
CA ILE A 49 -5.45 -4.76 17.87
C ILE A 49 -5.02 -5.99 18.67
N LYS A 50 -5.73 -7.11 18.51
CA LYS A 50 -5.45 -8.34 19.26
C LYS A 50 -4.32 -9.16 18.64
N GLU A 51 -4.34 -9.36 17.33
CA GLU A 51 -3.49 -10.33 16.64
C GLU A 51 -2.21 -9.72 16.06
N TYR A 52 -2.18 -8.41 15.80
CA TYR A 52 -1.06 -7.72 15.12
C TYR A 52 -0.40 -6.65 15.99
N LYS A 53 -0.65 -6.69 17.32
CA LYS A 53 -0.30 -5.61 18.25
C LYS A 53 1.18 -5.19 18.18
N ASP A 54 2.06 -6.15 17.97
CA ASP A 54 3.51 -5.99 17.93
C ASP A 54 4.02 -5.24 16.70
N ILE A 55 3.18 -5.08 15.67
CA ILE A 55 3.50 -4.41 14.41
C ILE A 55 2.52 -3.27 14.10
N LEU A 56 1.75 -2.81 15.10
CA LEU A 56 0.90 -1.63 14.95
C LEU A 56 1.67 -0.34 15.24
N TYR A 57 1.34 0.71 14.50
CA TYR A 57 1.81 2.06 14.78
C TYR A 57 1.36 2.54 16.17
N GLU A 58 2.32 2.91 17.01
CA GLU A 58 2.07 3.37 18.38
C GLU A 58 2.14 4.90 18.55
N GLY A 59 2.46 5.65 17.49
CA GLY A 59 2.58 7.10 17.57
C GLY A 59 1.23 7.85 17.56
N ASP A 60 1.27 9.15 17.79
CA ASP A 60 0.09 10.03 17.92
C ASP A 60 -0.16 10.92 16.69
N GLN A 61 0.70 10.84 15.66
CA GLN A 61 0.59 11.68 14.47
C GLN A 61 -0.54 11.25 13.52
N TYR A 62 -0.90 9.98 13.52
CA TYR A 62 -1.92 9.40 12.63
C TYR A 62 -3.02 8.73 13.45
N GLU A 63 -4.25 9.19 13.26
CA GLU A 63 -5.42 8.61 13.91
C GLU A 63 -5.89 7.35 13.17
N GLY A 64 -5.96 6.22 13.87
CA GLY A 64 -6.50 4.95 13.35
C GLY A 64 -5.65 3.74 13.73
N VAL A 65 -6.04 2.57 13.22
CA VAL A 65 -5.27 1.33 13.35
C VAL A 65 -4.43 1.15 12.08
N PHE A 66 -3.12 1.33 12.21
CA PHE A 66 -2.17 1.19 11.12
C PHE A 66 -1.21 0.05 11.41
N LEU A 67 -0.97 -0.77 10.38
CA LEU A 67 0.20 -1.62 10.29
C LEU A 67 1.41 -0.73 10.02
N GLU A 68 2.45 -0.86 10.84
CA GLU A 68 3.69 -0.11 10.75
C GLU A 68 4.74 -0.91 9.97
N GLY A 69 5.17 -0.35 8.83
CA GLY A 69 6.29 -0.85 8.03
C GLY A 69 7.55 -0.03 8.25
N ASN A 70 8.53 -0.21 7.37
CA ASN A 70 9.82 0.48 7.45
C ASN A 70 9.69 1.97 7.11
N GLN A 71 9.04 2.27 5.98
CA GLN A 71 8.82 3.64 5.50
C GLN A 71 7.34 4.02 5.43
N TYR A 72 6.46 3.03 5.50
CA TYR A 72 5.05 3.20 5.19
C TYR A 72 4.14 2.78 6.34
N LEU A 73 3.01 3.47 6.47
CA LEU A 73 1.87 3.00 7.24
C LEU A 73 0.77 2.50 6.31
N LEU A 74 0.13 1.41 6.72
CA LEU A 74 -0.98 0.80 6.00
C LEU A 74 -2.21 0.72 6.91
N SER A 75 -3.32 1.30 6.47
CA SER A 75 -4.62 1.09 7.12
C SER A 75 -5.69 0.79 6.09
N ASN A 76 -6.85 0.36 6.58
CA ASN A 76 -8.02 0.21 5.73
C ASN A 76 -9.32 0.52 6.47
N THR A 77 -10.28 0.93 5.67
CA THR A 77 -11.72 0.87 5.96
C THR A 77 -12.31 -0.40 5.34
N GLU A 78 -13.62 -0.61 5.43
CA GLU A 78 -14.29 -1.76 4.80
C GLU A 78 -14.01 -1.90 3.29
N SER A 79 -13.87 -0.78 2.57
CA SER A 79 -13.77 -0.77 1.11
C SER A 79 -12.47 -0.20 0.55
N LYS A 80 -11.69 0.53 1.35
CA LYS A 80 -10.50 1.24 0.86
C LYS A 80 -9.30 0.98 1.74
N VAL A 81 -8.15 0.88 1.10
CA VAL A 81 -6.82 0.82 1.72
C VAL A 81 -6.16 2.19 1.57
N LEU A 82 -5.47 2.63 2.61
CA LEU A 82 -4.69 3.85 2.67
C LEU A 82 -3.23 3.48 2.95
N ILE A 83 -2.34 3.92 2.07
CA ILE A 83 -0.89 3.81 2.19
C ILE A 83 -0.35 5.21 2.46
N ILE A 84 0.52 5.38 3.45
CA ILE A 84 1.14 6.65 3.81
C ILE A 84 2.65 6.49 3.85
N ASP A 85 3.38 7.23 3.01
CA ASP A 85 4.83 7.37 3.13
C ASP A 85 5.18 8.31 4.28
N VAL A 86 5.49 7.74 5.45
CA VAL A 86 5.72 8.54 6.65
C VAL A 86 7.04 9.27 6.62
N LEU A 87 8.09 8.65 6.07
CA LEU A 87 9.40 9.30 5.98
C LEU A 87 9.32 10.56 5.11
N SER A 88 8.61 10.51 3.98
CA SER A 88 8.41 11.71 3.16
C SER A 88 7.60 12.79 3.89
N GLU A 89 6.54 12.43 4.63
CA GLU A 89 5.75 13.41 5.41
C GLU A 89 6.59 14.06 6.52
N GLU A 90 7.44 13.30 7.20
CA GLU A 90 8.35 13.81 8.23
C GLU A 90 9.37 14.82 7.67
N HIS A 91 9.76 14.66 6.40
CA HIS A 91 10.63 15.61 5.69
C HIS A 91 9.87 16.78 5.05
N GLY A 92 8.57 16.93 5.33
CA GLY A 92 7.76 18.07 4.90
C GLY A 92 7.19 17.96 3.49
N VAL A 93 7.17 16.75 2.89
CA VAL A 93 6.48 16.52 1.62
C VAL A 93 4.96 16.57 1.84
N ASP A 94 4.25 17.22 0.92
CA ASP A 94 2.80 17.38 1.02
C ASP A 94 2.05 16.03 1.00
N LYS A 95 1.03 15.92 1.85
CA LYS A 95 0.18 14.71 2.03
C LYS A 95 -0.46 14.21 0.74
N SER A 96 -0.73 15.09 -0.22
CA SER A 96 -1.26 14.72 -1.54
C SER A 96 -0.26 13.94 -2.41
N ASN A 97 1.03 13.99 -2.07
CA ASN A 97 2.11 13.30 -2.78
C ASN A 97 2.69 12.09 -2.05
N THR A 98 2.32 11.89 -0.78
CA THR A 98 2.80 10.81 0.10
C THR A 98 1.74 9.74 0.38
N ARG A 99 0.47 10.05 0.12
CA ARG A 99 -0.65 9.16 0.43
C ARG A 99 -1.27 8.59 -0.83
N VAL A 100 -1.53 7.29 -0.84
CA VAL A 100 -2.27 6.61 -1.90
C VAL A 100 -3.49 5.95 -1.30
N GLN A 101 -4.65 6.15 -1.91
CA GLN A 101 -5.89 5.51 -1.51
C GLN A 101 -6.48 4.72 -2.67
N LEU A 102 -6.75 3.44 -2.43
CA LEU A 102 -7.26 2.54 -3.45
C LEU A 102 -8.29 1.58 -2.88
N ASN A 103 -9.08 0.99 -3.77
CA ASN A 103 -10.05 -0.02 -3.40
C ASN A 103 -9.33 -1.26 -2.83
N ARG A 104 -9.89 -1.86 -1.79
CA ARG A 104 -9.27 -3.00 -1.09
C ARG A 104 -8.96 -4.17 -2.03
N GLU A 105 -9.90 -4.51 -2.90
CA GLU A 105 -9.70 -5.60 -3.87
C GLU A 105 -8.55 -5.29 -4.82
N ASN A 106 -8.50 -4.06 -5.34
CA ASN A 106 -7.42 -3.62 -6.21
C ASN A 106 -6.06 -3.68 -5.48
N PHE A 107 -6.00 -3.25 -4.22
CA PHE A 107 -4.76 -3.35 -3.42
C PHE A 107 -4.29 -4.80 -3.30
N ILE A 108 -5.20 -5.71 -2.95
CA ILE A 108 -4.89 -7.14 -2.82
C ILE A 108 -4.39 -7.71 -4.15
N ASP A 109 -5.02 -7.35 -5.28
CA ASP A 109 -4.55 -7.77 -6.59
C ASP A 109 -3.14 -7.24 -6.90
N LEU A 110 -2.84 -6.00 -6.52
CA LEU A 110 -1.52 -5.41 -6.76
C LEU A 110 -0.43 -6.13 -5.95
N ILE A 111 -0.62 -6.33 -4.64
CA ILE A 111 0.40 -6.97 -3.79
C ILE A 111 0.61 -8.45 -4.15
N LYS A 112 -0.45 -9.18 -4.52
CA LYS A 112 -0.34 -10.58 -4.98
C LYS A 112 0.46 -10.72 -6.27
N ASN A 113 0.42 -9.69 -7.12
CA ASN A 113 1.11 -9.68 -8.40
C ASN A 113 2.30 -8.73 -8.41
N ARG A 114 2.99 -8.53 -7.27
CA ARG A 114 3.99 -7.45 -7.09
C ARG A 114 5.00 -7.35 -8.24
N LYS A 115 5.54 -8.48 -8.70
CA LYS A 115 6.56 -8.52 -9.77
C LYS A 115 6.00 -7.97 -11.08
N GLU A 116 4.81 -8.42 -11.47
CA GLU A 116 4.13 -7.94 -12.68
C GLU A 116 3.75 -6.46 -12.57
N VAL A 117 3.31 -6.02 -11.40
CA VAL A 117 2.99 -4.60 -11.14
C VAL A 117 4.22 -3.72 -11.32
N ILE A 118 5.35 -4.08 -10.70
CA ILE A 118 6.62 -3.33 -10.78
C ILE A 118 7.08 -3.25 -12.25
N ASP A 119 7.07 -4.38 -12.97
CA ASP A 119 7.44 -4.40 -14.39
C ASP A 119 6.49 -3.53 -15.23
N CYS A 120 5.20 -3.55 -14.94
CA CYS A 120 4.19 -2.74 -15.64
C CYS A 120 4.46 -1.23 -15.44
N ILE A 121 4.71 -0.79 -14.21
CA ILE A 121 5.00 0.60 -13.87
C ILE A 121 6.28 1.07 -14.57
N ARG A 122 7.35 0.27 -14.53
CA ARG A 122 8.62 0.60 -15.20
C ARG A 122 8.47 0.73 -16.71
N ASN A 123 7.69 -0.17 -17.33
CA ASN A 123 7.40 -0.09 -18.76
C ASN A 123 6.57 1.16 -19.12
N MET A 124 5.69 1.62 -18.23
CA MET A 124 4.96 2.88 -18.43
C MET A 124 5.88 4.10 -18.38
N HIS A 125 6.93 4.09 -17.55
CA HIS A 125 7.90 5.18 -17.47
C HIS A 125 8.82 5.25 -18.70
N GLN A 126 9.14 4.12 -19.33
CA GLN A 126 10.00 4.05 -20.52
C GLN A 126 9.32 4.46 -21.84
N GLN A 127 7.99 4.66 -21.83
CA GLN A 127 7.21 5.06 -23.01
C GLN A 127 7.00 6.57 -23.14
N LYS A 128 7.63 7.38 -22.28
CA LYS A 128 7.66 8.84 -22.36
C LYS A 128 8.97 9.33 -22.98
#